data_AF-A0A955J796-F1
#
_entry.id   AF-A0A955J796-F1
#
_cell.length_a   1.000
_cell.length_b   1.000
_cell.length_c   1.000
_cell.angle_alpha   90.00
_cell.angle_beta   90.00
_cell.angle_gamma   90.00
#
_symmetry.space_group_name_H-M   'P 1'
#
loop_
_entity.id
_entity.type
_entity.pdbx_description
1 polymer ?
#
loop_
_entity_poly.entity_id
_entity_poly.type
_entity_poly.pdbx_seq_one_letter_code
_entity_poly.pdbx_strand_id
1 'polypeptide(L)'
;MIEQPGSTDVDAPAIEDALGRIVSLIATGVARDPTLIPAVRTLAAWLTSLVEEVEKPPPAAAPSPFKPTGVVPLRIGTQVIEVPVSGSAAEIQAAADAKPEVAESTQIEIPPETPARVIDLGLVIQRCELKVESCRWARERRQRITGGADFDSLIKPTDSDLLERGRALDDCWLWALDPYSSLPDDSEIDDIAGSFENLAAIVTIVRDLVADDRLAEAHRDEAYELLAEAQSSVRIAMEGNCNKPDVDQMDTFGWLKVRTFEDRVFVPRYMKLSDPADPHNWADLADRIKALADRVGDQKRSARERRNLLGKVRYTVDRMGDWGAEGRVRQWQTLYDTVERLVELGVRPSSRELRDLLLPIIDSYPDEEQPEPGPGMRGALAAIDEYIASRESQTEMEETVRPVSPILANARDLVRGRTLLIIGGDHRPHAAANLKRDLELADVQWIRTIPHMSNSAFEPHIASRDVDIVILAIRWSSHSFEGVRPMCLRYGKPYIRLPGGYGSNSVAKAIMDQISEELGGTPMRSSGPEDSP
;
A
#
# COMPACT_ATOMS: atom_id res chain seq x y z
N MET A 1 10.08 30.83 7.21
CA MET A 1 8.88 31.54 6.74
C MET A 1 7.77 30.50 6.65
N ILE A 2 6.85 30.50 7.61
CA ILE A 2 5.66 29.65 7.60
C ILE A 2 4.53 30.59 7.17
N GLU A 3 4.01 30.40 5.96
CA GLU A 3 2.88 31.18 5.44
C GLU A 3 1.62 30.78 6.19
N GLN A 4 0.89 31.77 6.72
CA GLN A 4 -0.43 31.54 7.30
C GLN A 4 -1.47 31.34 6.19
N PRO A 5 -2.41 30.38 6.33
CA PRO A 5 -3.48 30.19 5.37
C PRO A 5 -4.41 31.41 5.37
N GLY A 6 -4.70 31.93 4.19
CA GLY A 6 -5.50 33.12 3.97
C GLY A 6 -6.92 33.00 4.51
N SER A 7 -7.35 34.04 5.23
CA SER A 7 -8.73 34.25 5.67
C SER A 7 -9.65 34.33 4.45
N THR A 8 -10.46 33.30 4.22
CA THR A 8 -11.58 33.36 3.26
C THR A 8 -12.70 34.16 3.90
N ASP A 9 -12.77 35.44 3.57
CA ASP A 9 -13.93 36.28 3.89
C ASP A 9 -15.14 35.73 3.12
N VAL A 10 -16.04 35.07 3.82
CA VAL A 10 -17.28 34.56 3.24
C VAL A 10 -18.28 35.72 3.18
N ASP A 11 -18.73 36.05 1.98
CA ASP A 11 -19.60 37.19 1.70
C ASP A 11 -20.97 37.00 2.38
N ALA A 12 -21.20 37.70 3.50
CA ALA A 12 -22.40 37.59 4.33
C ALA A 12 -23.75 37.71 3.57
N PRO A 13 -23.91 38.57 2.55
CA PRO A 13 -25.14 38.64 1.75
C PRO A 13 -25.46 37.35 0.98
N ALA A 14 -24.43 36.59 0.57
CA ALA A 14 -24.62 35.33 -0.15
C ALA A 14 -25.15 34.23 0.78
N ILE A 15 -24.74 34.25 2.06
CA ILE A 15 -25.25 33.34 3.09
C ILE A 15 -26.73 33.66 3.39
N GLU A 16 -27.09 34.93 3.53
CA GLU A 16 -28.47 35.34 3.78
C GLU A 16 -29.43 34.91 2.65
N ASP A 17 -29.03 35.09 1.38
CA ASP A 17 -29.86 34.66 0.23
C ASP A 17 -30.00 33.13 0.18
N ALA A 18 -28.93 32.38 0.48
CA ALA A 18 -28.97 30.93 0.53
C ALA A 18 -29.90 30.41 1.64
N LEU A 19 -29.84 31.00 2.83
CA LEU A 19 -30.72 30.65 3.95
C LEU A 19 -32.19 30.96 3.63
N GLY A 20 -32.47 32.10 2.98
CA GLY A 20 -33.81 32.46 2.53
C GLY A 20 -34.41 31.42 1.58
N ARG A 21 -33.63 30.91 0.63
CA ARG A 21 -34.07 29.86 -0.32
C ARG A 21 -34.37 28.54 0.38
N ILE A 22 -33.54 28.13 1.33
CA ILE A 22 -33.73 26.89 2.09
C ILE A 22 -35.03 26.96 2.90
N VAL A 23 -35.28 28.08 3.60
CA VAL A 23 -36.53 28.27 4.36
C VAL A 23 -37.76 28.24 3.45
N SER A 24 -37.69 28.88 2.27
CA SER A 24 -38.79 28.85 1.30
C SER A 24 -39.08 27.45 0.76
N LEU A 25 -38.04 26.63 0.53
CA LEU A 25 -38.19 25.24 0.08
C LEU A 25 -38.82 24.36 1.16
N ILE A 26 -38.39 24.49 2.42
CA ILE A 26 -38.95 23.77 3.55
C ILE A 26 -40.44 24.14 3.74
N ALA A 27 -40.78 25.43 3.68
CA ALA A 27 -42.16 25.88 3.80
C ALA A 27 -43.05 25.31 2.69
N THR A 28 -42.54 25.27 1.45
CA THR A 28 -43.25 24.66 0.31
C THR A 28 -43.41 23.15 0.48
N GLY A 29 -42.40 22.46 1.01
CA GLY A 29 -42.45 21.03 1.32
C GLY A 29 -43.49 20.70 2.38
N VAL A 30 -43.52 21.45 3.48
CA VAL A 30 -44.50 21.27 4.57
C VAL A 30 -45.93 21.58 4.11
N ALA A 31 -46.13 22.56 3.23
CA ALA A 31 -47.44 22.84 2.66
C ALA A 31 -47.97 21.71 1.78
N ARG A 32 -47.08 20.94 1.14
CA ARG A 32 -47.43 19.77 0.32
C ARG A 32 -47.61 18.51 1.16
N ASP A 33 -46.86 18.37 2.24
CA ASP A 33 -46.91 17.23 3.14
C ASP A 33 -46.81 17.65 4.62
N PRO A 34 -47.94 17.72 5.34
CA PRO A 34 -47.97 18.08 6.75
C PRO A 34 -47.24 17.08 7.67
N THR A 35 -46.95 15.86 7.21
CA THR A 35 -46.23 14.87 8.02
C THR A 35 -44.77 15.25 8.26
N LEU A 36 -44.23 16.21 7.50
CA LEU A 36 -42.87 16.73 7.66
C LEU A 36 -42.71 17.72 8.84
N ILE A 37 -43.80 18.16 9.46
CA ILE A 37 -43.79 19.15 10.55
C ILE A 37 -42.88 18.74 11.73
N PRO A 38 -42.89 17.49 12.23
CA PRO A 38 -42.02 17.07 13.33
C PRO A 38 -40.53 17.16 12.96
N ALA A 39 -40.16 16.73 11.75
CA ALA A 39 -38.78 16.77 11.27
C ALA A 39 -38.26 18.20 11.14
N VAL A 40 -39.09 19.12 10.63
CA VAL A 40 -38.76 20.56 10.54
C VAL A 40 -38.60 21.18 11.92
N ARG A 41 -39.40 20.78 12.91
CA ARG A 41 -39.23 21.23 14.32
C ARG A 41 -37.91 20.76 14.92
N THR A 42 -37.53 19.50 14.70
CA THR A 42 -36.25 18.96 15.18
C THR A 42 -35.07 19.72 14.55
N LEU A 43 -35.11 19.97 13.25
CA LEU A 43 -34.07 20.72 12.54
C LEU A 43 -33.97 22.17 13.05
N ALA A 44 -35.10 22.83 13.27
CA ALA A 44 -35.13 24.20 13.79
C ALA A 44 -34.57 24.28 15.22
N ALA A 45 -34.88 23.29 16.09
CA ALA A 45 -34.33 23.22 17.43
C ALA A 45 -32.81 23.05 17.42
N TRP A 46 -32.29 22.18 16.55
CA TRP A 46 -30.85 21.97 16.39
C TRP A 46 -30.11 23.22 15.85
N LEU A 47 -30.68 23.91 14.86
CA LEU A 47 -30.09 25.16 14.35
C LEU A 47 -30.08 26.26 15.43
N THR A 48 -31.12 26.34 16.27
CA THR A 48 -31.17 27.30 17.37
C THR A 48 -30.10 27.04 18.41
N SER A 49 -29.83 25.76 18.75
CA SER A 49 -28.77 25.43 19.72
C SER A 49 -27.38 25.81 19.21
N LEU A 50 -27.12 25.72 17.91
CA LEU A 50 -25.85 26.13 17.32
C LEU A 50 -25.62 27.65 17.43
N VAL A 51 -26.68 28.46 17.27
CA VAL A 51 -26.59 29.92 17.41
C VAL A 51 -26.35 30.33 18.86
N GLU A 52 -27.03 29.67 19.81
CA GLU A 52 -26.83 29.91 21.25
C GLU A 52 -25.41 29.55 21.73
N GLU A 53 -24.76 28.58 21.07
CA GLU A 53 -23.39 28.18 21.40
C GLU A 53 -22.35 29.19 20.90
N VAL A 54 -22.63 29.87 19.78
CA VAL A 54 -21.77 30.93 19.21
C VAL A 54 -21.93 32.26 19.93
N GLU A 55 -23.12 32.57 20.46
CA GLU A 55 -23.39 33.83 21.18
C GLU A 55 -22.90 33.84 22.63
N LYS A 56 -22.41 32.73 23.19
CA LYS A 56 -21.79 32.76 24.53
C LYS A 56 -20.50 33.58 24.47
N PRO A 57 -20.44 34.78 25.08
CA PRO A 57 -19.19 35.53 25.14
C PRO A 57 -18.16 34.68 25.90
N PRO A 58 -16.90 34.63 25.45
CA PRO A 58 -15.85 33.98 26.21
C PRO A 58 -15.82 34.59 27.62
N PRO A 59 -15.71 33.77 28.68
CA PRO A 59 -15.72 34.27 30.04
C PRO A 59 -14.62 35.32 30.20
N ALA A 60 -15.02 36.53 30.60
CA ALA A 60 -14.10 37.63 30.85
C ALA A 60 -13.01 37.17 31.84
N ALA A 61 -11.77 37.13 31.37
CA ALA A 61 -10.62 36.78 32.18
C ALA A 61 -10.44 37.82 33.28
N ALA A 62 -10.89 37.50 34.49
CA ALA A 62 -10.47 38.22 35.68
C ALA A 62 -8.94 38.08 35.81
N PRO A 63 -8.18 39.15 36.10
CA PRO A 63 -6.77 39.04 36.40
C PRO A 63 -6.62 38.19 37.67
N SER A 64 -6.20 36.94 37.47
CA SER A 64 -5.88 36.04 38.55
C SER A 64 -4.71 36.66 39.34
N PRO A 65 -4.80 36.80 40.67
CA PRO A 65 -3.65 37.23 41.45
C PRO A 65 -2.55 36.21 41.19
N PHE A 66 -1.38 36.67 40.73
CA PHE A 66 -0.19 35.85 40.54
C PHE A 66 0.02 34.98 41.78
N LYS A 67 -0.34 33.70 41.69
CA LYS A 67 -0.01 32.73 42.73
C LYS A 67 1.50 32.51 42.62
N PRO A 68 2.25 32.58 43.73
CA PRO A 68 3.68 32.33 43.69
C PRO A 68 3.93 30.94 43.08
N THR A 69 4.87 30.87 42.15
CA THR A 69 5.36 29.62 41.58
C THR A 69 6.55 29.15 42.40
N GLY A 70 6.47 27.95 42.94
CA GLY A 70 7.58 27.24 43.59
C GLY A 70 8.08 26.11 42.71
N VAL A 71 9.31 25.66 42.93
CA VAL A 71 9.86 24.48 42.27
C VAL A 71 9.94 23.37 43.29
N VAL A 72 9.35 22.21 42.98
CA VAL A 72 9.35 21.03 43.87
C VAL A 72 10.06 19.87 43.16
N PRO A 73 10.99 19.16 43.83
CA PRO A 73 11.68 18.02 43.24
C PRO A 73 10.76 16.80 43.17
N LEU A 74 10.47 16.32 41.97
CA LEU A 74 9.75 15.07 41.71
C LEU A 74 10.75 13.96 41.41
N ARG A 75 10.73 12.88 42.20
CA ARG A 75 11.53 11.68 41.90
C ARG A 75 10.78 10.72 40.98
N ILE A 76 11.38 10.38 39.85
CA ILE A 76 10.91 9.34 38.94
C ILE A 76 12.04 8.31 38.81
N GLY A 77 11.87 7.16 39.47
CA GLY A 77 12.94 6.17 39.59
C GLY A 77 14.17 6.73 40.32
N THR A 78 15.33 6.74 39.66
CA THR A 78 16.59 7.30 40.19
C THR A 78 16.80 8.77 39.85
N GLN A 79 15.96 9.37 38.99
CA GLN A 79 16.10 10.76 38.57
C GLN A 79 15.23 11.69 39.43
N VAL A 80 15.74 12.90 39.67
CA VAL A 80 15.02 14.01 40.31
C VAL A 80 14.77 15.07 39.24
N ILE A 81 13.51 15.41 39.01
CA ILE A 81 13.09 16.43 38.05
C ILE A 81 12.46 17.58 38.84
N GLU A 82 12.90 18.80 38.56
CA GLU A 82 12.34 20.00 39.17
C GLU A 82 11.04 20.39 38.45
N VAL A 83 9.90 20.28 39.13
CA VAL A 83 8.58 20.58 38.57
C VAL A 83 8.08 21.91 39.14
N PRO A 84 7.76 22.91 38.30
CA PRO A 84 7.15 24.15 38.75
C PRO A 84 5.69 23.88 39.16
N VAL A 85 5.34 24.24 40.38
CA VAL A 85 3.98 24.14 40.93
C VAL A 85 3.48 25.51 41.36
N SER A 86 2.19 25.79 41.13
CA SER A 86 1.56 27.04 41.52
C SER A 86 0.59 26.80 42.67
N GLY A 87 0.70 27.59 43.74
CA GLY A 87 -0.07 27.42 44.96
C GLY A 87 0.28 28.47 46.01
N SER A 88 -0.43 28.44 47.13
CA SER A 88 -0.01 29.16 48.33
C SER A 88 1.33 28.62 48.85
N ALA A 89 2.07 29.43 49.62
CA ALA A 89 3.33 28.97 50.21
C ALA A 89 3.16 27.70 51.08
N ALA A 90 1.99 27.52 51.71
CA ALA A 90 1.65 26.33 52.46
C ALA A 90 1.43 25.10 51.56
N GLU A 91 0.82 25.26 50.39
CA GLU A 91 0.62 24.17 49.42
C GLU A 91 1.94 23.77 48.74
N ILE A 92 2.80 24.75 48.42
CA ILE A 92 4.14 24.49 47.87
C ILE A 92 5.01 23.78 48.90
N GLN A 93 4.98 24.24 50.16
CA GLN A 93 5.71 23.60 51.25
C GLN A 93 5.15 22.20 51.55
N ALA A 94 3.83 22.00 51.53
CA ALA A 94 3.22 20.68 51.67
C ALA A 94 3.59 19.73 50.53
N ALA A 95 3.70 20.22 49.29
CA ALA A 95 4.18 19.43 48.16
C ALA A 95 5.68 19.08 48.26
N ALA A 96 6.50 19.97 48.82
CA ALA A 96 7.92 19.73 49.08
C ALA A 96 8.16 18.80 50.28
N ASP A 97 7.34 18.93 51.33
CA ASP A 97 7.41 18.14 52.58
C ASP A 97 6.68 16.81 52.48
N ALA A 98 5.85 16.62 51.45
CA ALA A 98 5.43 15.32 50.99
C ALA A 98 6.66 14.55 50.49
N LYS A 99 7.50 14.11 51.44
CA LYS A 99 8.39 12.98 51.25
C LYS A 99 7.51 11.93 50.59
N PRO A 100 7.92 11.34 49.46
CA PRO A 100 7.36 10.08 49.07
C PRO A 100 7.69 9.17 50.25
N GLU A 101 6.72 9.00 51.13
CA GLU A 101 6.65 7.84 51.98
C GLU A 101 6.64 6.74 50.94
N VAL A 102 7.83 6.16 50.73
CA VAL A 102 7.94 4.86 50.12
C VAL A 102 7.19 4.00 51.14
N ALA A 103 5.86 4.01 51.05
CA ALA A 103 5.08 2.83 51.32
C ALA A 103 5.89 1.78 50.59
N GLU A 104 6.63 0.97 51.35
CA GLU A 104 7.20 -0.28 50.86
C GLU A 104 6.11 -0.80 49.97
N SER A 105 6.39 -0.77 48.66
CA SER A 105 5.44 -1.16 47.65
C SER A 105 5.05 -2.54 48.11
N THR A 106 3.88 -2.67 48.73
CA THR A 106 3.26 -3.95 48.99
C THR A 106 3.29 -4.51 47.60
N GLN A 107 4.20 -5.46 47.37
CA GLN A 107 4.23 -6.17 46.13
C GLN A 107 2.81 -6.65 46.04
N ILE A 108 2.01 -6.01 45.18
CA ILE A 108 0.78 -6.59 44.72
C ILE A 108 1.37 -7.81 44.04
N GLU A 109 1.38 -8.93 44.77
CA GLU A 109 1.60 -10.24 44.21
C GLU A 109 0.57 -10.28 43.11
N ILE A 110 0.98 -9.91 41.90
CA ILE A 110 0.21 -10.11 40.70
C ILE A 110 0.02 -11.62 40.75
N PRO A 111 -1.20 -12.10 41.04
CA PRO A 111 -1.42 -13.53 41.20
C PRO A 111 -0.84 -14.19 39.96
N PRO A 112 -0.10 -15.31 40.09
CA PRO A 112 0.54 -15.96 38.97
C PRO A 112 -0.50 -16.08 37.85
N GLU A 113 -0.27 -15.35 36.75
CA GLU A 113 -1.23 -15.25 35.66
C GLU A 113 -1.57 -16.67 35.24
N THR A 114 -2.82 -17.08 35.50
CA THR A 114 -3.34 -18.33 34.97
C THR A 114 -3.03 -18.31 33.48
N PRO A 115 -2.35 -19.34 32.93
CA PRO A 115 -1.92 -19.33 31.55
C PRO A 115 -3.11 -18.94 30.68
N ALA A 116 -2.97 -17.80 29.97
CA ALA A 116 -4.07 -17.21 29.23
C ALA A 116 -4.65 -18.28 28.29
N ARG A 117 -5.96 -18.56 28.45
CA ARG A 117 -6.67 -19.48 27.54
C ARG A 117 -6.42 -18.99 26.12
N VAL A 118 -5.89 -19.84 25.26
CA VAL A 118 -5.74 -19.51 23.84
C VAL A 118 -7.15 -19.49 23.25
N ILE A 119 -7.57 -18.32 22.79
CA ILE A 119 -8.92 -18.10 22.26
C ILE A 119 -8.93 -18.45 20.78
N ASP A 120 -9.74 -19.44 20.42
CA ASP A 120 -9.92 -19.87 19.03
C ASP A 120 -11.00 -19.03 18.34
N LEU A 121 -10.57 -18.06 17.53
CA LEU A 121 -11.46 -17.23 16.73
C LEU A 121 -12.33 -18.04 15.74
N GLY A 122 -11.84 -19.20 15.29
CA GLY A 122 -12.60 -20.10 14.42
C GLY A 122 -13.79 -20.74 15.14
N LEU A 123 -13.65 -21.05 16.43
CA LEU A 123 -14.75 -21.54 17.27
C LEU A 123 -15.76 -20.43 17.55
N VAL A 124 -15.29 -19.20 17.83
CA VAL A 124 -16.17 -18.03 18.06
C VAL A 124 -17.10 -17.79 16.86
N ILE A 125 -16.57 -17.85 15.63
CA ILE A 125 -17.37 -17.71 14.40
C ILE A 125 -18.47 -18.78 14.34
N GLN A 126 -18.12 -20.06 14.51
CA GLN A 126 -19.07 -21.17 14.42
C GLN A 126 -20.19 -21.07 15.48
N ARG A 127 -19.84 -20.69 16.71
CA ARG A 127 -20.82 -20.52 17.79
C ARG A 127 -21.74 -19.33 17.52
N CYS A 128 -21.21 -18.20 17.06
CA CYS A 128 -22.01 -17.03 16.71
C CYS A 128 -22.97 -17.33 15.55
N GLU A 129 -22.51 -17.97 14.47
CA GLU A 129 -23.37 -18.37 13.35
C GLU A 129 -24.53 -19.28 13.79
N LEU A 130 -24.25 -20.27 14.63
CA LEU A 130 -25.28 -21.16 15.17
C LEU A 130 -26.26 -20.41 16.09
N LYS A 131 -25.79 -19.42 16.85
CA LYS A 131 -26.66 -18.56 17.67
C LYS A 131 -27.57 -17.70 16.81
N VAL A 132 -27.07 -17.13 15.71
CA VAL A 132 -27.89 -16.39 14.73
C VAL A 132 -28.98 -17.29 14.17
N GLU A 133 -28.63 -18.50 13.73
CA GLU A 133 -29.58 -19.49 13.23
C GLU A 133 -30.64 -19.83 14.29
N SER A 134 -30.22 -20.01 15.55
CA SER A 134 -31.14 -20.30 16.66
C SER A 134 -32.10 -19.15 16.97
N CYS A 135 -31.67 -17.89 16.87
CA CYS A 135 -32.52 -16.72 17.07
C CYS A 135 -33.57 -16.61 15.96
N ARG A 136 -33.14 -16.74 14.69
CA ARG A 136 -34.05 -16.74 13.53
C ARG A 136 -35.07 -17.87 13.61
N TRP A 137 -34.62 -19.07 14.01
CA TRP A 137 -35.50 -20.20 14.23
C TRP A 137 -36.47 -19.98 15.40
N ALA A 138 -36.05 -19.35 16.50
CA ALA A 138 -36.95 -19.06 17.61
C ALA A 138 -38.13 -18.17 17.21
N ARG A 139 -37.89 -17.17 16.34
CA ARG A 139 -38.92 -16.33 15.74
C ARG A 139 -39.86 -17.15 14.84
N GLU A 140 -39.30 -17.93 13.92
CA GLU A 140 -40.10 -18.78 13.03
C GLU A 140 -40.93 -19.82 13.80
N ARG A 141 -40.34 -20.44 14.84
CA ARG A 141 -41.01 -21.37 15.76
C ARG A 141 -42.22 -20.71 16.43
N ARG A 142 -42.08 -19.47 16.93
CA ARG A 142 -43.19 -18.71 17.54
C ARG A 142 -44.33 -18.47 16.54
N GLN A 143 -44.00 -18.12 15.30
CA GLN A 143 -44.98 -17.94 14.22
C GLN A 143 -45.69 -19.27 13.87
N ARG A 144 -44.95 -20.37 13.76
CA ARG A 144 -45.50 -21.70 13.49
C ARG A 144 -46.44 -22.19 14.59
N ILE A 145 -46.06 -22.03 15.86
CA ILE A 145 -46.91 -22.38 17.01
C ILE A 145 -48.20 -21.57 16.98
N THR A 146 -48.11 -20.26 16.74
CA THR A 146 -49.27 -19.38 16.63
C THR A 146 -50.18 -19.79 15.47
N GLY A 147 -49.60 -20.28 14.37
CA GLY A 147 -50.31 -20.85 13.21
C GLY A 147 -50.88 -22.26 13.42
N GLY A 148 -50.72 -22.86 14.61
CA GLY A 148 -51.24 -24.19 14.93
C GLY A 148 -50.39 -25.36 14.39
N ALA A 149 -49.10 -25.13 14.11
CA ALA A 149 -48.19 -26.20 13.72
C ALA A 149 -48.04 -27.26 14.84
N ASP A 150 -48.00 -28.52 14.44
CA ASP A 150 -47.74 -29.63 15.37
C ASP A 150 -46.28 -29.62 15.85
N PHE A 151 -46.09 -29.63 17.17
CA PHE A 151 -44.77 -29.47 17.77
C PHE A 151 -43.84 -30.66 17.46
N ASP A 152 -44.33 -31.89 17.62
CA ASP A 152 -43.49 -33.09 17.49
C ASP A 152 -43.02 -33.32 16.05
N SER A 153 -43.82 -32.97 15.04
CA SER A 153 -43.48 -33.20 13.64
C SER A 153 -42.82 -32.02 12.93
N LEU A 154 -43.16 -30.76 13.27
CA LEU A 154 -42.70 -29.58 12.52
C LEU A 154 -41.72 -28.67 13.27
N ILE A 155 -41.55 -28.84 14.58
CA ILE A 155 -40.71 -27.97 15.43
C ILE A 155 -39.57 -28.75 16.07
N LYS A 156 -39.91 -29.81 16.80
CA LYS A 156 -38.96 -30.63 17.56
C LYS A 156 -37.78 -31.17 16.74
N PRO A 157 -37.93 -31.58 15.46
CA PRO A 157 -36.77 -32.03 14.67
C PRO A 157 -35.72 -30.93 14.51
N THR A 158 -36.13 -29.70 14.20
CA THR A 158 -35.22 -28.56 14.04
C THR A 158 -34.63 -28.10 15.37
N ASP A 159 -35.43 -28.07 16.45
CA ASP A 159 -34.91 -27.82 17.81
C ASP A 159 -33.83 -28.84 18.17
N SER A 160 -34.06 -30.13 17.88
CA SER A 160 -33.13 -31.21 18.20
C SER A 160 -31.83 -31.12 17.39
N ASP A 161 -31.91 -30.82 16.10
CA ASP A 161 -30.75 -30.62 15.22
C ASP A 161 -29.86 -29.47 15.71
N LEU A 162 -30.46 -28.30 15.98
CA LEU A 162 -29.71 -27.14 16.47
C LEU A 162 -29.05 -27.41 17.82
N LEU A 163 -29.76 -28.07 18.75
CA LEU A 163 -29.21 -28.45 20.05
C LEU A 163 -28.09 -29.49 19.93
N GLU A 164 -28.19 -30.44 18.99
CA GLU A 164 -27.12 -31.41 18.72
C GLU A 164 -25.87 -30.72 18.17
N ARG A 165 -26.03 -29.82 17.18
CA ARG A 165 -24.94 -28.99 16.65
C ARG A 165 -24.32 -28.10 17.72
N GLY A 166 -25.13 -27.54 18.62
CA GLY A 166 -24.65 -26.73 19.75
C GLY A 166 -23.83 -27.54 20.72
N ARG A 167 -24.28 -28.75 21.10
CA ARG A 167 -23.52 -29.66 21.97
C ARG A 167 -22.21 -30.16 21.35
N ALA A 168 -22.11 -30.17 20.02
CA ALA A 168 -20.87 -30.54 19.33
C ALA A 168 -19.80 -29.43 19.39
N LEU A 169 -20.18 -28.20 19.76
CA LEU A 169 -19.28 -27.06 19.92
C LEU A 169 -19.01 -26.78 21.41
N ASP A 170 -17.74 -26.57 21.77
CA ASP A 170 -17.33 -26.32 23.15
C ASP A 170 -17.93 -25.01 23.69
N ASP A 171 -18.52 -25.06 24.89
CA ASP A 171 -19.19 -23.94 25.55
C ASP A 171 -20.26 -23.20 24.68
N CYS A 172 -20.90 -23.87 23.71
CA CYS A 172 -21.93 -23.24 22.87
C CYS A 172 -23.34 -23.38 23.47
N TRP A 173 -23.84 -22.31 24.07
CA TRP A 173 -25.19 -22.28 24.62
C TRP A 173 -26.17 -21.49 23.72
N LEU A 174 -27.22 -22.18 23.27
CA LEU A 174 -28.27 -21.64 22.40
C LEU A 174 -29.45 -21.13 23.23
N TRP A 175 -29.28 -19.96 23.85
CA TRP A 175 -30.26 -19.36 24.78
C TRP A 175 -31.68 -19.27 24.19
N ALA A 176 -31.80 -19.00 22.88
CA ALA A 176 -33.07 -18.86 22.18
C ALA A 176 -33.90 -20.17 22.13
N LEU A 177 -33.26 -21.31 22.38
CA LEU A 177 -33.89 -22.63 22.44
C LEU A 177 -34.04 -23.16 23.88
N ASP A 178 -33.62 -22.40 24.88
CA ASP A 178 -33.78 -22.81 26.28
C ASP A 178 -35.26 -22.78 26.68
N PRO A 179 -35.86 -23.93 27.06
CA PRO A 179 -37.27 -24.00 27.43
C PRO A 179 -37.60 -23.21 28.72
N TYR A 180 -36.60 -22.83 29.51
CA TYR A 180 -36.78 -22.05 30.74
C TYR A 180 -36.54 -20.56 30.55
N SER A 181 -36.09 -20.12 29.38
CA SER A 181 -35.88 -18.71 29.08
C SER A 181 -37.15 -18.05 28.57
N SER A 182 -37.52 -16.91 29.16
CA SER A 182 -38.53 -16.02 28.57
C SER A 182 -37.91 -15.30 27.38
N LEU A 183 -38.39 -15.64 26.18
CA LEU A 183 -37.91 -14.98 24.97
C LEU A 183 -38.46 -13.55 24.86
N PRO A 184 -37.64 -12.58 24.46
CA PRO A 184 -38.07 -11.22 24.15
C PRO A 184 -38.98 -11.16 22.92
N ASP A 185 -39.43 -9.96 22.53
CA ASP A 185 -40.23 -9.80 21.32
C ASP A 185 -39.43 -10.09 20.04
N ASP A 186 -40.12 -10.19 18.89
CA ASP A 186 -39.48 -10.58 17.63
C ASP A 186 -38.44 -9.55 17.15
N SER A 187 -38.62 -8.26 17.48
CA SER A 187 -37.69 -7.19 17.09
C SER A 187 -36.40 -7.28 17.90
N GLU A 188 -36.52 -7.48 19.21
CA GLU A 188 -35.37 -7.69 20.10
C GLU A 188 -34.59 -8.97 19.73
N ILE A 189 -35.29 -10.05 19.32
CA ILE A 189 -34.63 -11.26 18.78
C ILE A 189 -33.84 -10.94 17.51
N ASP A 190 -34.37 -10.10 16.62
CA ASP A 190 -33.67 -9.68 15.40
C ASP A 190 -32.42 -8.84 15.72
N ASP A 191 -32.47 -7.95 16.71
CA ASP A 191 -31.32 -7.16 17.14
C ASP A 191 -30.21 -8.02 17.77
N ILE A 192 -30.58 -9.03 18.55
CA ILE A 192 -29.65 -10.03 19.09
C ILE A 192 -29.00 -10.84 17.96
N ALA A 193 -29.82 -11.29 16.99
CA ALA A 193 -29.32 -12.03 15.83
C ALA A 193 -28.36 -11.17 15.00
N GLY A 194 -28.72 -9.92 14.70
CA GLY A 194 -27.87 -8.98 13.97
C GLY A 194 -26.55 -8.69 14.69
N SER A 195 -26.58 -8.59 16.03
CA SER A 195 -25.36 -8.41 16.84
C SER A 195 -24.42 -9.61 16.75
N PHE A 196 -24.92 -10.86 16.83
CA PHE A 196 -24.08 -12.05 16.66
C PHE A 196 -23.57 -12.21 15.23
N GLU A 197 -24.36 -11.85 14.23
CA GLU A 197 -23.96 -11.89 12.81
C GLU A 197 -22.80 -10.92 12.54
N ASN A 198 -22.90 -9.69 13.07
CA ASN A 198 -21.82 -8.71 13.02
C ASN A 198 -20.56 -9.21 13.72
N LEU A 199 -20.68 -9.79 14.92
CA LEU A 199 -19.55 -10.35 15.66
C LEU A 199 -18.85 -11.47 14.85
N ALA A 200 -19.60 -12.42 14.27
CA ALA A 200 -19.04 -13.47 13.42
C ALA A 200 -18.32 -12.91 12.19
N ALA A 201 -18.93 -11.92 11.52
CA ALA A 201 -18.38 -11.30 10.32
C ALA A 201 -17.06 -10.58 10.60
N ILE A 202 -16.99 -9.74 11.66
CA ILE A 202 -15.77 -9.02 11.99
C ILE A 202 -14.67 -9.94 12.54
N VAL A 203 -15.02 -10.97 13.33
CA VAL A 203 -14.04 -11.98 13.80
C VAL A 203 -13.42 -12.74 12.61
N THR A 204 -14.20 -13.00 11.55
CA THR A 204 -13.69 -13.61 10.32
C THR A 204 -12.61 -12.74 9.66
N ILE A 205 -12.87 -11.42 9.54
CA ILE A 205 -11.89 -10.46 9.02
C ILE A 205 -10.66 -10.42 9.91
N VAL A 206 -10.82 -10.30 11.22
CA VAL A 206 -9.71 -10.22 12.18
C VAL A 206 -8.84 -11.47 12.15
N ARG A 207 -9.43 -12.66 12.04
CA ARG A 207 -8.67 -13.91 11.86
C ARG A 207 -7.81 -13.89 10.60
N ASP A 208 -8.34 -13.35 9.51
CA ASP A 208 -7.62 -13.19 8.25
C ASP A 208 -6.45 -12.19 8.37
N LEU A 209 -6.64 -11.10 9.12
CA LEU A 209 -5.60 -10.10 9.40
C LEU A 209 -4.47 -10.70 10.24
N VAL A 210 -4.78 -11.53 11.25
CA VAL A 210 -3.78 -12.23 12.06
C VAL A 210 -2.91 -13.19 11.22
N ALA A 211 -3.45 -13.71 10.12
CA ALA A 211 -2.74 -14.62 9.24
C ALA A 211 -1.90 -13.91 8.13
N ASP A 212 -2.08 -12.60 7.94
CA ASP A 212 -1.41 -11.83 6.88
C ASP A 212 -1.01 -10.43 7.37
N ASP A 213 0.28 -10.27 7.69
CA ASP A 213 0.86 -9.01 8.19
C ASP A 213 0.57 -7.80 7.30
N ARG A 214 0.45 -7.99 5.98
CA ARG A 214 0.21 -6.89 5.04
C ARG A 214 -1.23 -6.40 5.10
N LEU A 215 -2.17 -7.30 5.39
CA LEU A 215 -3.56 -6.93 5.65
C LEU A 215 -3.67 -6.25 7.02
N ALA A 216 -2.97 -6.79 8.02
CA ALA A 216 -2.93 -6.19 9.35
C ALA A 216 -2.39 -4.76 9.32
N GLU A 217 -1.26 -4.51 8.64
CA GLU A 217 -0.69 -3.16 8.53
C GLU A 217 -1.67 -2.14 7.93
N ALA A 218 -2.53 -2.56 7.01
CA ALA A 218 -3.47 -1.66 6.33
C ALA A 218 -4.79 -1.45 7.09
N HIS A 219 -5.29 -2.45 7.80
CA HIS A 219 -6.69 -2.49 8.28
C HIS A 219 -6.87 -2.80 9.77
N ARG A 220 -5.79 -3.02 10.53
CA ARG A 220 -5.88 -3.47 11.94
C ARG A 220 -6.68 -2.52 12.82
N ASP A 221 -6.39 -1.22 12.77
CA ASP A 221 -7.00 -0.24 13.67
C ASP A 221 -8.52 -0.18 13.49
N GLU A 222 -8.98 -0.03 12.24
CA GLU A 222 -10.41 -0.05 11.90
C GLU A 222 -11.08 -1.38 12.27
N ALA A 223 -10.40 -2.51 12.01
CA ALA A 223 -10.94 -3.82 12.36
C ALA A 223 -11.11 -3.99 13.88
N TYR A 224 -10.20 -3.45 14.68
CA TYR A 224 -10.25 -3.51 16.14
C TYR A 224 -11.34 -2.61 16.72
N GLU A 225 -11.57 -1.45 16.13
CA GLU A 225 -12.69 -0.57 16.49
C GLU A 225 -14.05 -1.25 16.21
N LEU A 226 -14.21 -1.83 15.02
CA LEU A 226 -15.43 -2.55 14.65
C LEU A 226 -15.62 -3.82 15.50
N LEU A 227 -14.54 -4.53 15.85
CA LEU A 227 -14.59 -5.69 16.74
C LEU A 227 -15.05 -5.29 18.14
N ALA A 228 -14.54 -4.17 18.67
CA ALA A 228 -14.94 -3.63 19.96
C ALA A 228 -16.43 -3.24 19.99
N GLU A 229 -16.92 -2.61 18.92
CA GLU A 229 -18.32 -2.26 18.78
C GLU A 229 -19.21 -3.51 18.72
N ALA A 230 -18.87 -4.48 17.87
CA ALA A 230 -19.64 -5.72 17.71
C ALA A 230 -19.72 -6.55 19.00
N GLN A 231 -18.60 -6.75 19.71
CA GLN A 231 -18.64 -7.48 20.99
C GLN A 231 -19.44 -6.72 22.05
N SER A 232 -19.36 -5.38 22.09
CA SER A 232 -20.18 -4.63 23.04
C SER A 232 -21.66 -4.67 22.67
N SER A 233 -22.00 -4.74 21.38
CA SER A 233 -23.38 -4.89 20.90
C SER A 233 -23.98 -6.19 21.42
N VAL A 234 -23.26 -7.31 21.28
CA VAL A 234 -23.69 -8.62 21.82
C VAL A 234 -23.87 -8.55 23.34
N ARG A 235 -22.96 -7.91 24.06
CA ARG A 235 -23.08 -7.76 25.53
C ARG A 235 -24.39 -7.09 25.92
N ILE A 236 -24.72 -5.98 25.28
CA ILE A 236 -25.93 -5.20 25.60
C ILE A 236 -27.19 -5.90 25.12
N ALA A 237 -27.17 -6.50 23.92
CA ALA A 237 -28.32 -7.25 23.41
C ALA A 237 -28.69 -8.44 24.32
N MET A 238 -27.70 -9.06 24.95
CA MET A 238 -27.91 -10.18 25.88
C MET A 238 -28.24 -9.72 27.32
N GLU A 239 -27.95 -8.46 27.67
CA GLU A 239 -28.22 -7.90 29.00
C GLU A 239 -29.74 -7.78 29.20
N GLY A 240 -30.27 -8.47 30.22
CA GLY A 240 -31.72 -8.53 30.48
C GLY A 240 -32.44 -9.72 29.83
N ASN A 241 -31.87 -10.29 28.75
CA ASN A 241 -32.39 -11.50 28.09
C ASN A 241 -31.79 -12.79 28.65
N CYS A 242 -30.62 -12.69 29.29
CA CYS A 242 -29.92 -13.82 29.87
C CYS A 242 -29.30 -13.52 31.25
N ASN A 243 -29.37 -14.50 32.15
CA ASN A 243 -28.73 -14.46 33.48
C ASN A 243 -27.23 -14.82 33.48
N LYS A 244 -26.63 -15.07 32.33
CA LYS A 244 -25.24 -15.55 32.17
C LYS A 244 -24.57 -14.68 31.11
N PRO A 245 -23.33 -14.25 31.33
CA PRO A 245 -22.53 -13.62 30.29
C PRO A 245 -22.37 -14.54 29.09
N ASP A 246 -22.35 -13.97 27.90
CA ASP A 246 -22.12 -14.73 26.67
C ASP A 246 -20.63 -15.06 26.51
N VAL A 247 -20.32 -16.34 26.29
CA VAL A 247 -18.93 -16.82 26.18
C VAL A 247 -18.21 -16.23 24.97
N ASP A 248 -18.89 -16.08 23.82
CA ASP A 248 -18.26 -15.55 22.60
C ASP A 248 -17.93 -14.07 22.73
N GLN A 249 -18.81 -13.31 23.38
CA GLN A 249 -18.55 -11.92 23.73
C GLN A 249 -17.34 -11.80 24.66
N MET A 250 -17.28 -12.59 25.74
CA MET A 250 -16.18 -12.56 26.71
C MET A 250 -14.84 -12.98 26.09
N ASP A 251 -14.84 -14.06 25.32
CA ASP A 251 -13.67 -14.55 24.60
C ASP A 251 -13.17 -13.47 23.62
N THR A 252 -14.06 -12.86 22.83
CA THR A 252 -13.66 -11.81 21.90
C THR A 252 -13.09 -10.57 22.61
N PHE A 253 -13.73 -10.13 23.71
CA PHE A 253 -13.23 -9.01 24.51
C PHE A 253 -11.85 -9.31 25.13
N GLY A 254 -11.68 -10.50 25.70
CA GLY A 254 -10.40 -10.94 26.27
C GLY A 254 -9.29 -11.00 25.22
N TRP A 255 -9.60 -11.56 24.04
CA TRP A 255 -8.68 -11.61 22.91
C TRP A 255 -8.27 -10.19 22.46
N LEU A 256 -9.25 -9.31 22.25
CA LEU A 256 -9.00 -7.94 21.78
C LEU A 256 -8.19 -7.13 22.80
N LYS A 257 -8.43 -7.31 24.10
CA LYS A 257 -7.66 -6.66 25.17
C LYS A 257 -6.18 -7.06 25.13
N VAL A 258 -5.88 -8.35 24.93
CA VAL A 258 -4.49 -8.82 24.82
C VAL A 258 -3.85 -8.26 23.55
N ARG A 259 -4.56 -8.32 22.42
CA ARG A 259 -4.03 -7.87 21.13
C ARG A 259 -3.80 -6.37 21.01
N THR A 260 -4.71 -5.55 21.52
CA THR A 260 -4.52 -4.09 21.55
C THR A 260 -3.27 -3.69 22.34
N PHE A 261 -2.95 -4.43 23.40
CA PHE A 261 -1.70 -4.25 24.15
C PHE A 261 -0.46 -4.70 23.36
N GLU A 262 -0.48 -5.90 22.77
CA GLU A 262 0.63 -6.45 21.99
C GLU A 262 0.95 -5.60 20.75
N ASP A 263 -0.08 -5.25 19.99
CA ASP A 263 0.02 -4.51 18.73
C ASP A 263 0.12 -2.99 18.95
N ARG A 264 -0.03 -2.52 20.19
CA ARG A 264 -0.01 -1.10 20.60
C ARG A 264 -1.06 -0.25 19.89
N VAL A 265 -2.23 -0.81 19.68
CA VAL A 265 -3.38 -0.14 19.06
C VAL A 265 -4.30 0.38 20.16
N PHE A 266 -4.63 1.67 20.12
CA PHE A 266 -5.59 2.27 21.04
C PHE A 266 -6.99 2.24 20.44
N VAL A 267 -7.92 1.53 21.08
CA VAL A 267 -9.34 1.53 20.70
C VAL A 267 -10.10 2.51 21.60
N PRO A 268 -10.63 3.62 21.06
CA PRO A 268 -11.16 4.72 21.86
C PRO A 268 -12.50 4.42 22.54
N ARG A 269 -13.31 3.53 21.96
CA ARG A 269 -14.70 3.28 22.36
C ARG A 269 -15.00 1.81 22.64
N TYR A 270 -16.12 1.54 23.29
CA TYR A 270 -16.73 0.21 23.45
C TYR A 270 -15.94 -0.83 24.27
N MET A 271 -14.76 -0.47 24.76
CA MET A 271 -13.92 -1.29 25.63
C MET A 271 -14.20 -1.08 27.13
N LYS A 272 -15.20 -0.26 27.49
CA LYS A 272 -15.58 0.07 28.88
C LYS A 272 -17.05 -0.23 29.12
N LEU A 273 -17.40 -0.63 30.35
CA LEU A 273 -18.80 -0.87 30.75
C LEU A 273 -19.68 0.37 30.57
N SER A 274 -19.13 1.57 30.79
CA SER A 274 -19.83 2.85 30.71
C SER A 274 -19.95 3.44 29.29
N ASP A 275 -19.35 2.81 28.28
CA ASP A 275 -19.46 3.22 26.86
C ASP A 275 -19.98 2.03 26.04
N PRO A 276 -21.26 1.66 26.21
CA PRO A 276 -21.85 0.55 25.49
C PRO A 276 -22.13 0.90 24.02
N ALA A 277 -22.05 -0.10 23.14
CA ALA A 277 -22.63 -0.03 21.79
C ALA A 277 -24.17 -0.18 21.86
N ASP A 278 -24.87 0.38 20.86
CA ASP A 278 -26.32 0.27 20.73
C ASP A 278 -26.71 -0.92 19.83
N PRO A 279 -27.36 -1.97 20.37
CA PRO A 279 -27.71 -3.15 19.57
C PRO A 279 -28.77 -2.90 18.50
N HIS A 280 -29.57 -1.83 18.58
CA HIS A 280 -30.59 -1.52 17.57
C HIS A 280 -29.97 -0.94 16.29
N ASN A 281 -28.71 -0.50 16.33
CA ASN A 281 -27.99 0.04 15.18
C ASN A 281 -27.11 -1.02 14.50
N TRP A 282 -27.45 -2.31 14.63
CA TRP A 282 -26.65 -3.40 14.07
C TRP A 282 -26.55 -3.34 12.54
N ALA A 283 -27.55 -2.78 11.83
CA ALA A 283 -27.53 -2.69 10.37
C ALA A 283 -26.44 -1.73 9.85
N ASP A 284 -26.24 -0.57 10.49
CA ASP A 284 -25.16 0.37 10.14
C ASP A 284 -23.78 -0.26 10.41
N LEU A 285 -23.64 -0.94 11.54
CA LEU A 285 -22.43 -1.69 11.86
C LEU A 285 -22.15 -2.79 10.81
N ALA A 286 -23.19 -3.49 10.34
CA ALA A 286 -23.08 -4.50 9.28
C ALA A 286 -22.56 -3.90 7.97
N ASP A 287 -23.08 -2.74 7.56
CA ASP A 287 -22.63 -2.04 6.36
C ASP A 287 -21.16 -1.61 6.46
N ARG A 288 -20.72 -1.12 7.62
CA ARG A 288 -19.31 -0.77 7.88
C ARG A 288 -18.40 -2.00 7.85
N ILE A 289 -18.80 -3.10 8.50
CA ILE A 289 -18.06 -4.37 8.47
C ILE A 289 -17.96 -4.91 7.04
N LYS A 290 -19.04 -4.84 6.27
CA LYS A 290 -19.06 -5.25 4.86
C LYS A 290 -18.12 -4.41 4.00
N ALA A 291 -18.14 -3.09 4.17
CA ALA A 291 -17.22 -2.20 3.46
C ALA A 291 -15.75 -2.52 3.76
N LEU A 292 -15.43 -2.87 5.01
CA LEU A 292 -14.11 -3.36 5.38
C LEU A 292 -13.80 -4.72 4.72
N ALA A 293 -14.74 -5.67 4.76
CA ALA A 293 -14.60 -6.98 4.14
C ALA A 293 -14.31 -6.88 2.63
N ASP A 294 -15.00 -5.98 1.93
CA ASP A 294 -14.82 -5.74 0.50
C ASP A 294 -13.40 -5.22 0.21
N ARG A 295 -12.89 -4.24 0.99
CA ARG A 295 -11.52 -3.73 0.86
C ARG A 295 -10.46 -4.80 1.13
N VAL A 296 -10.63 -5.59 2.20
CA VAL A 296 -9.74 -6.71 2.52
C VAL A 296 -9.77 -7.76 1.40
N GLY A 297 -10.95 -8.06 0.89
CA GLY A 297 -11.18 -8.98 -0.21
C GLY A 297 -10.49 -8.53 -1.51
N ASP A 298 -10.61 -7.25 -1.87
CA ASP A 298 -9.94 -6.65 -3.02
C ASP A 298 -8.42 -6.75 -2.88
N GLN A 299 -7.86 -6.39 -1.73
CA GLN A 299 -6.42 -6.47 -1.49
C GLN A 299 -5.90 -7.91 -1.61
N LYS A 300 -6.63 -8.90 -1.06
CA LYS A 300 -6.31 -10.32 -1.23
C LYS A 300 -6.36 -10.77 -2.69
N ARG A 301 -7.41 -10.38 -3.42
CA ARG A 301 -7.56 -10.68 -4.86
C ARG A 301 -6.41 -10.10 -5.66
N SER A 302 -6.09 -8.82 -5.47
CA SER A 302 -4.97 -8.15 -6.15
C SER A 302 -3.62 -8.79 -5.81
N ALA A 303 -3.38 -9.17 -4.54
CA ALA A 303 -2.16 -9.86 -4.14
C ALA A 303 -2.02 -11.25 -4.79
N ARG A 304 -3.12 -12.01 -4.86
CA ARG A 304 -3.16 -13.31 -5.56
C ARG A 304 -2.96 -13.14 -7.06
N GLU A 305 -3.63 -12.19 -7.69
CA GLU A 305 -3.50 -11.89 -9.12
C GLU A 305 -2.05 -11.51 -9.45
N ARG A 306 -1.44 -10.60 -8.67
CA ARG A 306 -0.03 -10.24 -8.79
C ARG A 306 0.88 -11.47 -8.72
N ARG A 307 0.68 -12.35 -7.73
CA ARG A 307 1.50 -13.57 -7.57
C ARG A 307 1.36 -14.50 -8.78
N ASN A 308 0.14 -14.67 -9.28
CA ASN A 308 -0.13 -15.50 -10.46
C ASN A 308 0.53 -14.92 -11.72
N LEU A 309 0.45 -13.60 -11.92
CA LEU A 309 1.06 -12.92 -13.06
C LEU A 309 2.59 -12.97 -13.00
N LEU A 310 3.20 -12.81 -11.82
CA LEU A 310 4.64 -13.02 -11.65
C LEU A 310 5.05 -14.46 -11.95
N GLY A 311 4.25 -15.45 -11.52
CA GLY A 311 4.44 -16.85 -11.90
C GLY A 311 4.34 -17.08 -13.41
N LYS A 312 3.40 -16.39 -14.08
CA LYS A 312 3.24 -16.42 -15.54
C LYS A 312 4.44 -15.80 -16.25
N VAL A 313 4.93 -14.63 -15.79
CA VAL A 313 6.16 -14.00 -16.31
C VAL A 313 7.31 -15.00 -16.24
N ARG A 314 7.55 -15.59 -15.07
CA ARG A 314 8.61 -16.59 -14.87
C ARG A 314 8.48 -17.76 -15.85
N TYR A 315 7.29 -18.35 -15.94
CA TYR A 315 7.04 -19.46 -16.85
C TYR A 315 7.30 -19.09 -18.32
N THR A 316 6.87 -17.90 -18.76
CA THR A 316 7.08 -17.42 -20.12
C THR A 316 8.57 -17.16 -20.41
N VAL A 317 9.29 -16.56 -19.45
CA VAL A 317 10.74 -16.34 -19.51
C VAL A 317 11.50 -17.66 -19.63
N ASP A 318 11.22 -18.63 -18.74
CA ASP A 318 11.95 -19.90 -18.65
C ASP A 318 11.85 -20.74 -19.92
N ARG A 319 10.73 -20.63 -20.62
CA ARG A 319 10.45 -21.40 -21.84
C ARG A 319 10.82 -20.67 -23.13
N MET A 320 11.34 -19.43 -23.04
CA MET A 320 11.56 -18.56 -24.20
C MET A 320 12.48 -19.16 -25.27
N GLY A 321 13.40 -20.03 -24.87
CA GLY A 321 14.29 -20.78 -25.79
C GLY A 321 13.64 -21.96 -26.52
N ASP A 322 12.51 -22.48 -26.03
CA ASP A 322 11.88 -23.70 -26.57
C ASP A 322 11.05 -23.44 -27.84
N TRP A 323 10.73 -22.18 -28.14
CA TRP A 323 9.82 -21.81 -29.22
C TRP A 323 10.55 -21.40 -30.50
N GLY A 324 10.00 -21.80 -31.65
CA GLY A 324 10.39 -21.28 -32.96
C GLY A 324 10.10 -19.79 -33.12
N ALA A 325 10.60 -19.17 -34.18
CA ALA A 325 10.56 -17.71 -34.39
C ALA A 325 9.14 -17.10 -34.25
N GLU A 326 8.14 -17.66 -34.94
CA GLU A 326 6.75 -17.21 -34.84
C GLU A 326 6.16 -17.40 -33.44
N GLY A 327 6.55 -18.49 -32.75
CA GLY A 327 6.13 -18.76 -31.38
C GLY A 327 6.68 -17.72 -30.42
N ARG A 328 7.95 -17.31 -30.58
CA ARG A 328 8.57 -16.28 -29.75
C ARG A 328 7.86 -14.94 -29.81
N VAL A 329 7.38 -14.52 -30.99
CA VAL A 329 6.62 -13.26 -31.16
C VAL A 329 5.40 -13.23 -30.23
N ARG A 330 4.60 -14.29 -30.24
CA ARG A 330 3.38 -14.37 -29.42
C ARG A 330 3.69 -14.40 -27.92
N GLN A 331 4.80 -15.01 -27.54
CA GLN A 331 5.22 -15.08 -26.14
C GLN A 331 5.71 -13.72 -25.63
N TRP A 332 6.42 -12.95 -26.47
CA TRP A 332 6.77 -11.56 -26.13
C TRP A 332 5.54 -10.68 -25.96
N GLN A 333 4.53 -10.78 -26.84
CA GLN A 333 3.27 -10.06 -26.64
C GLN A 333 2.59 -10.47 -25.31
N THR A 334 2.52 -11.77 -25.04
CA THR A 334 1.95 -12.28 -23.79
C THR A 334 2.71 -11.73 -22.58
N LEU A 335 4.03 -11.61 -22.68
CA LEU A 335 4.87 -11.04 -21.65
C LEU A 335 4.61 -9.54 -21.47
N TYR A 336 4.49 -8.77 -22.56
CA TYR A 336 4.13 -7.34 -22.52
C TYR A 336 2.80 -7.14 -21.77
N ASP A 337 1.74 -7.83 -22.19
CA ASP A 337 0.41 -7.71 -21.58
C ASP A 337 0.44 -8.10 -20.09
N THR A 338 1.23 -9.13 -19.75
CA THR A 338 1.37 -9.59 -18.36
C THR A 338 2.12 -8.58 -17.50
N VAL A 339 3.15 -7.91 -18.05
CA VAL A 339 3.91 -6.86 -17.34
C VAL A 339 3.08 -5.59 -17.19
N GLU A 340 2.35 -5.15 -18.22
CA GLU A 340 1.42 -4.02 -18.10
C GLU A 340 0.40 -4.26 -16.98
N ARG A 341 -0.20 -5.46 -16.95
CA ARG A 341 -1.16 -5.82 -15.91
C ARG A 341 -0.55 -5.82 -14.51
N LEU A 342 0.71 -6.26 -14.36
CA LEU A 342 1.43 -6.16 -13.08
C LEU A 342 1.62 -4.71 -12.64
N VAL A 343 1.95 -3.82 -13.58
CA VAL A 343 2.13 -2.38 -13.29
C VAL A 343 0.81 -1.72 -12.90
N GLU A 344 -0.30 -2.06 -13.57
CA GLU A 344 -1.65 -1.63 -13.18
C GLU A 344 -2.03 -2.07 -11.75
N LEU A 345 -1.57 -3.25 -11.32
CA LEU A 345 -1.74 -3.75 -9.95
C LEU A 345 -0.75 -3.14 -8.94
N GLY A 346 -0.04 -2.07 -9.32
CA GLY A 346 0.87 -1.32 -8.46
C GLY A 346 2.27 -1.91 -8.32
N VAL A 347 2.64 -2.91 -9.13
CA VAL A 347 4.04 -3.35 -9.19
C VAL A 347 4.86 -2.27 -9.86
N ARG A 348 5.83 -1.69 -9.14
CA ARG A 348 6.72 -0.69 -9.74
C ARG A 348 7.51 -1.34 -10.90
N PRO A 349 7.63 -0.66 -12.06
CA PRO A 349 8.44 -1.17 -13.17
C PRO A 349 9.90 -1.46 -12.77
N SER A 350 10.44 -0.69 -11.82
CA SER A 350 11.77 -0.88 -11.23
C SER A 350 11.84 -1.94 -10.12
N SER A 351 10.77 -2.72 -9.90
CA SER A 351 10.78 -3.74 -8.86
C SER A 351 11.87 -4.78 -9.13
N ARG A 352 12.66 -5.08 -8.11
CA ARG A 352 13.75 -6.06 -8.19
C ARG A 352 13.25 -7.41 -8.71
N GLU A 353 12.09 -7.86 -8.25
CA GLU A 353 11.50 -9.14 -8.67
C GLU A 353 11.24 -9.17 -10.17
N LEU A 354 10.61 -8.13 -10.73
CA LEU A 354 10.35 -8.05 -12.16
C LEU A 354 11.65 -7.94 -12.96
N ARG A 355 12.59 -7.10 -12.49
CA ARG A 355 13.91 -6.95 -13.09
C ARG A 355 14.67 -8.28 -13.16
N ASP A 356 14.74 -8.99 -12.03
CA ASP A 356 15.49 -10.26 -11.93
C ASP A 356 14.85 -11.35 -12.82
N LEU A 357 13.54 -11.30 -13.07
CA LEU A 357 12.84 -12.19 -14.01
C LEU A 357 13.10 -11.85 -15.49
N LEU A 358 13.17 -10.57 -15.84
CA LEU A 358 13.32 -10.13 -17.23
C LEU A 358 14.78 -10.07 -17.69
N LEU A 359 15.72 -9.82 -16.77
CA LEU A 359 17.14 -9.69 -17.08
C LEU A 359 17.74 -10.84 -17.91
N PRO A 360 17.39 -12.13 -17.68
CA PRO A 360 17.96 -13.24 -18.46
C PRO A 360 17.58 -13.25 -19.94
N ILE A 361 16.46 -12.64 -20.31
CA ILE A 361 15.93 -12.66 -21.68
C ILE A 361 16.08 -11.32 -22.41
N ILE A 362 16.66 -10.31 -21.76
CA ILE A 362 16.83 -8.97 -22.33
C ILE A 362 17.63 -8.99 -23.65
N ASP A 363 18.55 -9.94 -23.78
CA ASP A 363 19.39 -10.12 -24.98
C ASP A 363 18.68 -10.84 -26.11
N SER A 364 17.58 -11.51 -25.79
CA SER A 364 16.70 -12.19 -26.74
C SER A 364 15.50 -11.32 -27.12
N TYR A 365 15.54 -10.02 -26.77
CA TYR A 365 14.51 -9.07 -27.13
C TYR A 365 14.32 -9.08 -28.65
N PRO A 366 13.08 -9.20 -29.12
CA PRO A 366 12.84 -9.46 -30.52
C PRO A 366 13.15 -8.23 -31.35
N ASP A 367 13.91 -8.44 -32.43
CA ASP A 367 14.07 -7.42 -33.44
C ASP A 367 12.73 -7.21 -34.19
N GLU A 368 12.33 -5.95 -34.24
CA GLU A 368 11.82 -5.26 -35.42
C GLU A 368 10.43 -5.61 -36.01
N GLU A 369 9.95 -6.86 -36.06
CA GLU A 369 8.60 -7.18 -36.62
C GLU A 369 7.49 -7.31 -35.57
N GLN A 370 7.71 -6.80 -34.37
CA GLN A 370 6.87 -7.12 -33.21
C GLN A 370 6.17 -5.89 -32.60
N PRO A 371 5.00 -6.10 -31.96
CA PRO A 371 4.24 -5.04 -31.28
C PRO A 371 5.09 -4.26 -30.29
N GLU A 372 4.92 -2.94 -30.28
CA GLU A 372 5.67 -2.07 -29.37
C GLU A 372 5.32 -2.38 -27.90
N PRO A 373 6.33 -2.44 -27.00
CA PRO A 373 6.07 -2.64 -25.58
C PRO A 373 5.26 -1.47 -25.03
N GLY A 374 4.29 -1.76 -24.16
CA GLY A 374 3.52 -0.74 -23.45
C GLY A 374 4.37 0.09 -22.47
N PRO A 375 3.77 1.12 -21.85
CA PRO A 375 4.50 2.01 -20.94
C PRO A 375 5.08 1.30 -19.72
N GLY A 376 4.37 0.32 -19.13
CA GLY A 376 4.86 -0.46 -18.00
C GLY A 376 6.08 -1.30 -18.35
N MET A 377 6.06 -2.00 -19.49
CA MET A 377 7.19 -2.78 -19.98
C MET A 377 8.37 -1.87 -20.34
N ARG A 378 8.15 -0.76 -21.05
CA ARG A 378 9.21 0.23 -21.32
C ARG A 378 9.86 0.74 -20.03
N GLY A 379 9.06 1.03 -19.00
CA GLY A 379 9.58 1.42 -17.69
C GLY A 379 10.42 0.33 -17.04
N ALA A 380 10.04 -0.94 -17.17
CA ALA A 380 10.79 -2.06 -16.64
C ALA A 380 12.13 -2.26 -17.38
N LEU A 381 12.12 -2.16 -18.71
CA LEU A 381 13.33 -2.23 -19.55
C LEU A 381 14.30 -1.08 -19.22
N ALA A 382 13.81 0.15 -19.09
CA ALA A 382 14.63 1.29 -18.69
C ALA A 382 15.27 1.10 -17.30
N ALA A 383 14.52 0.55 -16.34
CA ALA A 383 15.06 0.25 -15.01
C ALA A 383 16.08 -0.90 -15.01
N ILE A 384 15.93 -1.88 -15.92
CA ILE A 384 16.93 -2.92 -16.16
C ILE A 384 18.21 -2.29 -16.71
N ASP A 385 18.11 -1.39 -17.69
CA ASP A 385 19.27 -0.69 -18.26
C ASP A 385 20.03 0.13 -17.23
N GLU A 386 19.32 0.91 -16.42
CA GLU A 386 19.91 1.69 -15.34
C GLU A 386 20.64 0.77 -14.34
N TYR A 387 20.04 -0.37 -14.01
CA TYR A 387 20.67 -1.37 -13.15
C TYR A 387 21.94 -1.96 -13.77
N ILE A 388 21.93 -2.36 -15.04
CA ILE A 388 23.12 -2.87 -15.75
C ILE A 388 24.22 -1.80 -15.75
N ALA A 389 23.88 -0.56 -16.10
CA ALA A 389 24.83 0.55 -16.11
C ALA A 389 25.47 0.81 -14.73
N SER A 390 24.67 0.71 -13.66
CA SER A 390 25.17 0.85 -12.29
C SER A 390 26.13 -0.27 -11.89
N ARG A 391 25.85 -1.52 -12.32
CA ARG A 391 26.71 -2.68 -12.04
C ARG A 391 28.00 -2.67 -12.83
N GLU A 392 27.96 -2.27 -14.09
CA GLU A 392 29.15 -2.07 -14.93
C GLU A 392 30.07 -1.02 -14.27
N SER A 393 29.51 0.11 -13.83
CA SER A 393 30.27 1.17 -13.15
C SER A 393 30.94 0.69 -11.85
N GLN A 394 30.23 -0.13 -11.05
CA GLN A 394 30.78 -0.70 -9.80
C GLN A 394 31.87 -1.75 -10.06
N THR A 395 31.64 -2.63 -11.03
CA THR A 395 32.60 -3.69 -11.41
C THR A 395 33.87 -3.07 -11.99
N GLU A 396 33.75 -1.99 -12.76
CA GLU A 396 34.87 -1.27 -13.36
C GLU A 396 35.65 -0.43 -12.33
N MET A 397 35.01 0.09 -11.27
CA MET A 397 35.74 0.67 -10.13
C MET A 397 36.61 -0.38 -9.43
N GLU A 398 36.12 -1.61 -9.28
CA GLU A 398 36.90 -2.74 -8.72
C GLU A 398 37.95 -3.28 -9.72
N GLU A 399 37.71 -3.19 -11.04
CA GLU A 399 38.62 -3.67 -12.08
C GLU A 399 39.80 -2.75 -12.42
N THR A 400 39.90 -1.57 -11.79
CA THR A 400 41.05 -0.65 -11.93
C THR A 400 42.41 -1.27 -11.54
N VAL A 401 42.44 -2.49 -11.02
CA VAL A 401 43.65 -3.26 -10.66
C VAL A 401 43.99 -4.37 -11.68
N ARG A 402 43.15 -4.64 -12.69
CA ARG A 402 43.42 -5.74 -13.65
C ARG A 402 44.32 -5.30 -14.81
N PRO A 403 45.26 -6.15 -15.27
CA PRO A 403 46.06 -5.89 -16.46
C PRO A 403 45.16 -5.77 -17.70
N VAL A 404 45.48 -4.81 -18.57
CA VAL A 404 44.75 -4.52 -19.82
C VAL A 404 44.67 -5.80 -20.66
N SER A 405 43.45 -6.18 -21.07
CA SER A 405 43.20 -7.32 -21.96
C SER A 405 43.97 -7.17 -23.28
N PRO A 406 44.56 -8.23 -23.85
CA PRO A 406 45.25 -8.17 -25.15
C PRO A 406 44.37 -7.63 -26.28
N ILE A 407 43.07 -7.95 -26.26
CA ILE A 407 42.10 -7.45 -27.26
C ILE A 407 41.93 -5.93 -27.13
N LEU A 408 41.87 -5.42 -25.90
CA LEU A 408 41.75 -3.99 -25.64
C LEU A 408 43.01 -3.23 -26.05
N ALA A 409 44.19 -3.79 -25.79
CA ALA A 409 45.47 -3.21 -26.24
C ALA A 409 45.56 -3.14 -27.78
N ASN A 410 45.20 -4.22 -28.48
CA ASN A 410 45.22 -4.23 -29.95
C ASN A 410 44.21 -3.25 -30.55
N ALA A 411 42.98 -3.22 -30.01
CA ALA A 411 41.97 -2.27 -30.47
C ALA A 411 42.44 -0.83 -30.24
N ARG A 412 43.00 -0.54 -29.06
CA ARG A 412 43.58 0.77 -28.72
C ARG A 412 44.62 1.20 -29.73
N ASP A 413 45.56 0.34 -30.13
CA ASP A 413 46.60 0.73 -31.09
C ASP A 413 46.04 1.09 -32.47
N LEU A 414 44.89 0.51 -32.87
CA LEU A 414 44.21 0.85 -34.12
C LEU A 414 43.46 2.19 -34.06
N VAL A 415 42.91 2.54 -32.89
CA VAL A 415 41.99 3.68 -32.72
C VAL A 415 42.54 4.83 -31.89
N ARG A 416 43.76 4.72 -31.34
CA ARG A 416 44.40 5.77 -30.56
C ARG A 416 44.35 7.11 -31.30
N GLY A 417 43.94 8.16 -30.60
CA GLY A 417 43.84 9.52 -31.14
C GLY A 417 42.73 9.74 -32.17
N ARG A 418 41.85 8.74 -32.40
CA ARG A 418 40.67 8.90 -33.25
C ARG A 418 39.46 9.34 -32.44
N THR A 419 38.47 9.92 -33.09
CA THR A 419 37.18 10.26 -32.49
C THR A 419 36.12 9.23 -32.88
N LEU A 420 35.41 8.73 -31.89
CA LEU A 420 34.29 7.79 -32.06
C LEU A 420 32.95 8.53 -31.99
N LEU A 421 32.04 8.24 -32.92
CA LEU A 421 30.65 8.65 -32.86
C LEU A 421 29.77 7.45 -32.50
N ILE A 422 29.08 7.51 -31.37
CA ILE A 422 28.09 6.51 -30.95
C ILE A 422 26.69 7.05 -31.27
N ILE A 423 25.93 6.26 -32.03
CA ILE A 423 24.53 6.51 -32.36
C ILE A 423 23.71 5.41 -31.68
N GLY A 424 22.77 5.81 -30.83
CA GLY A 424 21.88 4.87 -30.13
C GLY A 424 22.01 4.92 -28.62
N GLY A 425 20.94 4.49 -27.94
CA GLY A 425 20.80 4.51 -26.50
C GLY A 425 20.82 5.92 -25.88
N ASP A 426 20.71 5.96 -24.56
CA ASP A 426 20.91 7.20 -23.79
C ASP A 426 22.41 7.49 -23.64
N HIS A 427 22.79 8.77 -23.71
CA HIS A 427 24.17 9.19 -23.51
C HIS A 427 24.64 8.80 -22.10
N ARG A 428 25.74 8.03 -22.04
CA ARG A 428 26.35 7.58 -20.78
C ARG A 428 27.72 8.26 -20.59
N PRO A 429 27.80 9.38 -19.84
CA PRO A 429 29.05 10.12 -19.67
C PRO A 429 30.21 9.27 -19.15
N HIS A 430 29.93 8.33 -18.24
CA HIS A 430 30.94 7.42 -17.70
C HIS A 430 31.46 6.44 -18.74
N ALA A 431 30.58 5.84 -19.56
CA ALA A 431 31.01 4.95 -20.63
C ALA A 431 31.82 5.70 -21.70
N ALA A 432 31.39 6.92 -22.07
CA ALA A 432 32.14 7.76 -23.00
C ALA A 432 33.55 8.09 -22.45
N ALA A 433 33.65 8.47 -21.17
CA ALA A 433 34.93 8.75 -20.52
C ALA A 433 35.83 7.50 -20.42
N ASN A 434 35.25 6.33 -20.12
CA ASN A 434 35.98 5.06 -20.05
C ASN A 434 36.50 4.64 -21.42
N LEU A 435 35.66 4.70 -22.47
CA LEU A 435 36.10 4.45 -23.85
C LEU A 435 37.22 5.41 -24.25
N LYS A 436 37.08 6.70 -23.95
CA LYS A 436 38.10 7.71 -24.24
C LYS A 436 39.44 7.39 -23.57
N ARG A 437 39.41 7.02 -22.29
CA ARG A 437 40.60 6.63 -21.52
C ARG A 437 41.21 5.31 -22.00
N ASP A 438 40.39 4.27 -22.14
CA ASP A 438 40.85 2.89 -22.30
C ASP A 438 41.26 2.57 -23.74
N LEU A 439 40.69 3.27 -24.72
CA LEU A 439 41.08 3.20 -26.13
C LEU A 439 41.94 4.39 -26.57
N GLU A 440 42.28 5.29 -25.64
CA GLU A 440 43.09 6.50 -25.87
C GLU A 440 42.57 7.34 -27.05
N LEU A 441 41.26 7.52 -27.10
CA LEU A 441 40.57 8.26 -28.16
C LEU A 441 40.78 9.76 -27.99
N ALA A 442 40.78 10.50 -29.11
CA ALA A 442 40.76 11.96 -29.06
C ALA A 442 39.44 12.46 -28.46
N ASP A 443 38.31 11.86 -28.86
CA ASP A 443 37.01 12.15 -28.30
C ASP A 443 35.96 11.04 -28.52
N VAL A 444 34.86 11.12 -27.78
CA VAL A 444 33.68 10.26 -27.97
C VAL A 444 32.45 11.16 -28.07
N GLN A 445 31.90 11.28 -29.28
CA GLN A 445 30.63 11.95 -29.53
C GLN A 445 29.50 10.95 -29.39
N TRP A 446 28.40 11.34 -28.75
CA TRP A 446 27.26 10.46 -28.53
C TRP A 446 25.96 11.15 -28.89
N ILE A 447 25.24 10.58 -29.86
CA ILE A 447 23.91 11.04 -30.25
C ILE A 447 22.87 10.12 -29.62
N ARG A 448 22.11 10.68 -28.68
CA ARG A 448 20.92 10.05 -28.14
C ARG A 448 19.90 9.89 -29.27
N THR A 449 19.34 8.70 -29.38
CA THR A 449 18.24 8.43 -30.31
C THR A 449 16.92 8.44 -29.57
N ILE A 450 15.92 9.10 -30.14
CA ILE A 450 14.52 9.01 -29.70
C ILE A 450 13.70 8.24 -30.73
N PRO A 451 12.56 7.63 -30.34
CA PRO A 451 11.66 6.96 -31.27
C PRO A 451 11.30 7.86 -32.47
N HIS A 452 11.30 7.29 -33.67
CA HIS A 452 10.99 7.95 -34.96
C HIS A 452 11.95 9.08 -35.39
N MET A 453 13.14 9.18 -34.80
CA MET A 453 14.16 10.10 -35.28
C MET A 453 14.56 9.76 -36.73
N SER A 454 14.66 10.77 -37.60
CA SER A 454 15.07 10.55 -39.00
C SER A 454 16.58 10.36 -39.11
N ASN A 455 17.02 9.49 -40.03
CA ASN A 455 18.43 9.30 -40.36
C ASN A 455 19.17 10.57 -40.78
N SER A 456 18.46 11.50 -41.41
CA SER A 456 19.04 12.76 -41.86
C SER A 456 19.62 13.56 -40.69
N ALA A 457 19.14 13.33 -39.47
CA ALA A 457 19.68 13.97 -38.27
C ALA A 457 21.12 13.51 -37.94
N PHE A 458 21.55 12.33 -38.39
CA PHE A 458 22.91 11.83 -38.14
C PHE A 458 23.92 12.28 -39.19
N GLU A 459 23.44 12.65 -40.38
CA GLU A 459 24.28 12.97 -41.53
C GLU A 459 25.31 14.08 -41.26
N PRO A 460 24.96 15.21 -40.61
CA PRO A 460 25.94 16.24 -40.29
C PRO A 460 27.07 15.74 -39.38
N HIS A 461 26.75 14.82 -38.46
CA HIS A 461 27.72 14.27 -37.52
C HIS A 461 28.62 13.23 -38.18
N ILE A 462 28.06 12.35 -39.01
CA ILE A 462 28.83 11.34 -39.77
C ILE A 462 29.73 12.01 -40.82
N ALA A 463 29.25 13.08 -41.47
CA ALA A 463 30.00 13.84 -42.46
C ALA A 463 31.12 14.70 -41.84
N SER A 464 31.12 14.90 -40.52
CA SER A 464 32.12 15.70 -39.83
C SER A 464 33.54 15.19 -40.09
N ARG A 465 34.48 16.13 -40.22
CA ARG A 465 35.91 15.81 -40.32
C ARG A 465 36.50 15.38 -38.99
N ASP A 466 35.81 15.66 -37.89
CA ASP A 466 36.26 15.39 -36.53
C ASP A 466 35.86 13.99 -36.04
N VAL A 467 35.02 13.26 -36.79
CA VAL A 467 34.58 11.89 -36.47
C VAL A 467 35.33 10.91 -37.37
N ASP A 468 35.95 9.88 -36.81
CA ASP A 468 36.74 8.90 -37.57
C ASP A 468 36.05 7.55 -37.69
N ILE A 469 35.29 7.14 -36.67
CA ILE A 469 34.64 5.83 -36.60
C ILE A 469 33.21 6.01 -36.11
N VAL A 470 32.25 5.29 -36.70
CA VAL A 470 30.84 5.33 -36.31
C VAL A 470 30.42 3.99 -35.72
N ILE A 471 29.83 4.02 -34.52
CA ILE A 471 29.24 2.88 -33.82
C ILE A 471 27.72 3.07 -33.78
N LEU A 472 26.96 2.08 -34.24
CA LEU A 472 25.52 2.00 -34.01
C LEU A 472 25.23 0.98 -32.89
N ALA A 473 24.67 1.45 -31.78
CA ALA A 473 24.29 0.61 -30.65
C ALA A 473 22.93 -0.05 -30.92
N ILE A 474 22.95 -1.35 -31.26
CA ILE A 474 21.79 -1.98 -31.89
C ILE A 474 20.68 -2.39 -30.92
N ARG A 475 20.96 -2.57 -29.62
CA ARG A 475 19.96 -2.95 -28.61
C ARG A 475 18.78 -1.97 -28.49
N TRP A 476 18.94 -0.72 -28.96
CA TRP A 476 17.99 0.38 -28.71
C TRP A 476 17.72 1.27 -29.93
N SER A 477 18.26 0.89 -31.09
CA SER A 477 18.04 1.64 -32.33
C SER A 477 16.73 1.22 -32.98
N SER A 478 15.87 2.19 -33.31
CA SER A 478 14.70 1.94 -34.14
C SER A 478 15.12 1.65 -35.59
N HIS A 479 14.35 0.81 -36.29
CA HIS A 479 14.34 0.54 -37.74
C HIS A 479 14.73 1.69 -38.65
N SER A 480 14.39 2.90 -38.22
CA SER A 480 14.73 4.11 -38.95
C SER A 480 16.22 4.23 -39.20
N PHE A 481 17.14 3.49 -38.53
CA PHE A 481 18.59 3.68 -38.59
C PHE A 481 19.38 2.80 -39.58
N GLU A 482 18.72 1.99 -40.41
CA GLU A 482 19.39 1.19 -41.46
C GLU A 482 20.20 2.04 -42.45
N GLY A 483 19.78 3.29 -42.68
CA GLY A 483 20.45 4.25 -43.57
C GLY A 483 21.79 4.75 -43.05
N VAL A 484 22.16 4.49 -41.79
CA VAL A 484 23.44 4.92 -41.21
C VAL A 484 24.62 4.24 -41.90
N ARG A 485 24.53 2.94 -42.21
CA ARG A 485 25.64 2.22 -42.87
C ARG A 485 25.92 2.74 -44.28
N PRO A 486 24.94 2.85 -45.20
CA PRO A 486 25.15 3.49 -46.50
C PRO A 486 25.72 4.91 -46.41
N MET A 487 25.30 5.67 -45.40
CA MET A 487 25.80 7.01 -45.14
C MET A 487 27.28 7.01 -44.72
N CYS A 488 27.69 6.10 -43.83
CA CYS A 488 29.09 5.94 -43.44
C CYS A 488 29.97 5.54 -44.64
N LEU A 489 29.51 4.60 -45.48
CA LEU A 489 30.21 4.24 -46.73
C LEU A 489 30.42 5.45 -47.65
N ARG A 490 29.39 6.28 -47.82
CA ARG A 490 29.45 7.48 -48.67
C ARG A 490 30.50 8.50 -48.20
N TYR A 491 30.73 8.61 -46.90
CA TYR A 491 31.73 9.51 -46.33
C TYR A 491 33.07 8.84 -45.99
N GLY A 492 33.24 7.56 -46.33
CA GLY A 492 34.46 6.80 -46.05
C GLY A 492 34.74 6.65 -44.55
N LYS A 493 33.70 6.46 -43.74
CA LYS A 493 33.81 6.26 -42.29
C LYS A 493 33.63 4.76 -41.96
N PRO A 494 34.61 4.11 -41.31
CA PRO A 494 34.45 2.77 -40.75
C PRO A 494 33.22 2.69 -39.84
N TYR A 495 32.45 1.62 -40.01
CA TYR A 495 31.14 1.43 -39.36
C TYR A 495 31.10 0.14 -38.57
N ILE A 496 30.66 0.22 -37.30
CA ILE A 496 30.54 -0.92 -36.38
C ILE A 496 29.09 -1.02 -35.91
N ARG A 497 28.56 -2.24 -35.87
CA ARG A 497 27.35 -2.57 -35.09
C ARG A 497 27.75 -3.07 -33.71
N LEU A 498 27.19 -2.49 -32.65
CA LEU A 498 27.47 -2.88 -31.28
C LEU A 498 26.28 -3.66 -30.69
N PRO A 499 26.26 -5.00 -30.76
CA PRO A 499 25.21 -5.84 -30.18
C PRO A 499 25.21 -5.87 -28.65
N GLY A 500 26.36 -5.61 -28.02
CA GLY A 500 26.54 -5.67 -26.57
C GLY A 500 26.44 -4.31 -25.87
N GLY A 501 26.79 -4.29 -24.57
CA GLY A 501 26.91 -3.07 -23.77
C GLY A 501 28.11 -2.20 -24.17
N TYR A 502 28.16 -0.98 -23.63
CA TYR A 502 29.14 0.06 -23.97
C TYR A 502 30.51 -0.11 -23.27
N GLY A 503 30.75 -1.24 -22.61
CA GLY A 503 32.01 -1.51 -21.91
C GLY A 503 33.21 -1.58 -22.86
N SER A 504 34.37 -1.11 -22.40
CA SER A 504 35.58 -0.95 -23.22
C SER A 504 36.02 -2.25 -23.91
N ASN A 505 35.91 -3.40 -23.22
CA ASN A 505 36.24 -4.70 -23.81
C ASN A 505 35.24 -5.14 -24.90
N SER A 506 33.94 -4.87 -24.70
CA SER A 506 32.90 -5.19 -25.69
C SER A 506 33.09 -4.36 -26.96
N VAL A 507 33.37 -3.07 -26.80
CA VAL A 507 33.66 -2.17 -27.92
C VAL A 507 34.97 -2.55 -28.61
N ALA A 508 36.03 -2.84 -27.84
CA ALA A 508 37.30 -3.32 -28.40
C ALA A 508 37.12 -4.58 -29.23
N LYS A 509 36.37 -5.56 -28.72
CA LYS A 509 36.05 -6.78 -29.47
C LYS A 509 35.31 -6.46 -30.77
N ALA A 510 34.30 -5.58 -30.73
CA ALA A 510 33.55 -5.19 -31.92
C ALA A 510 34.43 -4.48 -32.97
N ILE A 511 35.38 -3.63 -32.54
CA ILE A 511 36.38 -3.00 -33.41
C ILE A 511 37.22 -4.08 -34.09
N MET A 512 37.76 -5.02 -33.30
CA MET A 512 38.63 -6.08 -33.80
C MET A 512 37.91 -6.99 -34.79
N ASP A 513 36.67 -7.37 -34.48
CA ASP A 513 35.89 -8.31 -35.27
C ASP A 513 35.38 -7.70 -36.60
N GLN A 514 35.12 -6.39 -36.65
CA GLN A 514 34.39 -5.78 -37.79
C GLN A 514 35.24 -4.88 -38.68
N ILE A 515 36.21 -4.14 -38.13
CA ILE A 515 36.90 -3.08 -38.89
C ILE A 515 38.43 -3.09 -38.74
N SER A 516 39.01 -4.10 -38.10
CA SER A 516 40.46 -4.14 -37.87
C SER A 516 41.30 -4.10 -39.15
N GLU A 517 40.88 -4.81 -40.20
CA GLU A 517 41.55 -4.81 -41.51
C GLU A 517 41.48 -3.45 -42.21
N GLU A 518 40.33 -2.77 -42.12
CA GLU A 518 40.10 -1.45 -42.72
C GLU A 518 40.95 -0.38 -42.03
N LEU A 519 41.09 -0.47 -40.70
CA LEU A 519 41.89 0.46 -39.90
C LEU A 519 43.40 0.25 -40.09
N GLY A 520 43.84 -1.00 -40.27
CA GLY A 520 45.27 -1.35 -40.43
C GLY A 520 45.90 -0.87 -41.74
N GLY A 521 45.10 -0.61 -42.78
CA GLY A 521 45.57 -0.12 -44.09
C GLY A 521 45.61 1.40 -44.23
N THR A 522 45.08 2.16 -43.25
CA THR A 522 44.90 3.61 -43.37
C THR A 522 45.96 4.36 -42.53
N PRO A 523 46.84 5.19 -43.13
CA PRO A 523 47.87 5.90 -42.38
C PRO A 523 47.25 6.92 -41.40
N MET A 524 47.72 6.89 -40.14
CA MET A 524 47.36 7.85 -39.09
C MET A 524 47.61 9.28 -39.58
N ARG A 525 46.60 10.17 -39.44
CA ARG A 525 46.81 11.61 -39.64
C ARG A 525 47.84 12.08 -38.61
N SER A 526 49.04 12.41 -39.06
CA SER A 526 50.03 13.07 -38.20
C SER A 526 49.48 14.45 -37.85
N SER A 527 49.19 14.68 -36.57
CA SER A 527 48.97 16.01 -36.01
C SER A 527 50.27 16.83 -36.13
N GLY A 528 50.46 17.46 -37.30
CA GLY A 528 51.46 18.50 -37.46
C GLY A 528 50.95 19.82 -36.85
N PRO A 529 51.82 20.63 -36.21
CA PRO A 529 51.42 21.91 -35.66
C PRO A 529 51.10 22.89 -36.79
N GLU A 530 50.01 23.64 -36.61
CA GLU A 530 49.67 24.80 -37.44
C GLU A 530 50.75 25.88 -37.29
N ASP A 531 51.60 26.03 -38.29
CA ASP A 531 52.25 27.32 -38.58
C ASP A 531 51.32 28.11 -39.51
N SER A 532 50.79 29.23 -39.00
CA SER A 532 50.24 30.31 -39.82
C SER A 532 51.21 31.49 -39.82
N PRO A 533 51.36 32.22 -40.95
CA PRO A 533 52.12 33.48 -41.00
C PRO A 533 51.41 34.65 -40.30
#